data_AF-A0A849WDJ4-F1
#
_entry.id   AF-A0A849WDJ4-F1
#
_cell.length_a   1.000
_cell.length_b   1.000
_cell.length_c   1.000
_cell.angle_alpha   90.00
_cell.angle_beta   90.00
_cell.angle_gamma   90.00
#
_symmetry.space_group_name_H-M   'P 1'
#
loop_
_entity.id
_entity.type
_entity.pdbx_description
1 polymer ?
#
loop_
_entity_poly.entity_id
_entity_poly.type
_entity_poly.pdbx_seq_one_letter_code
_entity_poly.pdbx_strand_id
1 'polypeptide(L)'
;MEETNVFPRELLSQPPGVRLAYFQNKIIAHPRLKEAHNNLINAICHPAGASIILVLVPTGVGKTTLRLRVEKYLIEKALTDLKDNLGGIPVASIEAVAPDSGNFSWRDYYMQALMALDEPLIEHKIDYGVEHIRRDSKGRMVLKDKICHSIHHDRKNGHLVMTILAYQNI
;
A
#
# COMPACT_ATOMS: atom_id res chain seq x y z
N MET A 1 2.58 -28.89 11.68
CA MET A 1 3.88 -29.51 11.37
C MET A 1 4.96 -28.60 11.94
N GLU A 2 5.55 -28.97 13.07
CA GLU A 2 6.71 -28.29 13.65
C GLU A 2 7.93 -28.63 12.81
N GLU A 3 8.36 -27.70 11.94
CA GLU A 3 9.69 -27.80 11.35
C GLU A 3 10.71 -27.55 12.46
N THR A 4 11.42 -28.62 12.83
CA THR A 4 12.56 -28.56 13.75
C THR A 4 13.62 -27.63 13.16
N ASN A 5 13.65 -26.41 13.67
CA ASN A 5 14.54 -25.31 13.26
C ASN A 5 15.98 -25.53 13.76
N VAL A 6 16.49 -26.75 13.62
CA VAL A 6 17.79 -27.17 14.14
C VAL A 6 18.86 -26.76 13.12
N PHE A 7 19.91 -26.13 13.63
CA PHE A 7 21.04 -25.70 12.81
C PHE A 7 21.76 -26.91 12.18
N PRO A 8 22.00 -26.91 10.84
CA PRO A 8 22.71 -28.00 10.16
C PRO A 8 24.18 -28.01 10.58
N ARG A 9 24.58 -29.01 11.37
CA ARG A 9 25.95 -29.07 11.94
C ARG A 9 27.02 -29.26 10.85
N GLU A 10 26.64 -29.85 9.73
CA GLU A 10 27.47 -30.08 8.55
C GLU A 10 27.97 -28.75 7.95
N LEU A 11 27.25 -27.66 8.20
CA LEU A 11 27.63 -26.31 7.79
C LEU A 11 28.91 -25.82 8.49
N LEU A 12 29.25 -26.35 9.67
CA LEU A 12 30.46 -25.97 10.41
C LEU A 12 31.75 -26.34 9.66
N SER A 13 31.70 -27.44 8.91
CA SER A 13 32.79 -27.91 8.04
C SER A 13 32.86 -27.23 6.67
N GLN A 14 31.86 -26.40 6.32
CA GLN A 14 31.82 -25.74 5.02
C GLN A 14 32.70 -24.47 4.96
N PRO A 15 33.15 -24.06 3.77
CA PRO A 15 33.90 -22.81 3.60
C PRO A 15 33.12 -21.59 4.10
N PRO A 16 33.81 -20.51 4.55
CA PRO A 16 33.17 -19.31 5.09
C PRO A 16 32.06 -18.71 4.22
N GLY A 17 32.22 -18.70 2.88
CA GLY A 17 31.22 -18.18 1.96
C GLY A 17 29.89 -18.94 1.99
N VAL A 18 29.93 -20.27 2.09
CA VAL A 18 28.73 -21.13 2.18
C VAL A 18 27.99 -20.89 3.50
N ARG A 19 28.74 -20.74 4.59
CA ARG A 19 28.17 -20.43 5.90
C ARG A 19 27.49 -19.07 5.92
N LEU A 20 28.15 -18.06 5.34
CA LEU A 20 27.60 -16.71 5.24
C LEU A 20 26.30 -16.70 4.43
N ALA A 21 26.28 -17.36 3.27
CA ALA A 21 25.10 -17.47 2.43
C ALA A 21 23.91 -18.14 3.15
N TYR A 22 24.16 -19.17 3.96
CA TYR A 22 23.11 -19.79 4.79
C TYR A 22 22.47 -18.77 5.74
N PHE A 23 23.28 -18.03 6.51
CA PHE A 23 22.76 -17.07 7.48
C PHE A 23 22.09 -15.86 6.83
N GLN A 24 22.61 -15.39 5.70
CA GLN A 24 21.98 -14.31 4.92
C GLN A 24 20.58 -14.69 4.43
N ASN A 25 20.37 -15.96 4.05
CA ASN A 25 19.10 -16.45 3.56
C ASN A 25 18.18 -17.02 4.65
N LYS A 26 18.70 -17.23 5.88
CA LYS A 26 17.92 -17.81 6.97
C LYS A 26 17.01 -16.75 7.59
N ILE A 27 15.71 -16.87 7.32
CA ILE A 27 14.68 -16.08 7.99
C ILE A 27 14.20 -16.83 9.24
N ILE A 28 14.45 -16.27 10.42
CA ILE A 28 13.94 -16.81 11.69
C ILE A 28 12.58 -16.18 11.99
N ALA A 29 11.56 -17.00 12.21
CA ALA A 29 10.23 -16.52 12.59
C ALA A 29 10.26 -15.95 14.02
N HIS A 30 10.23 -14.63 14.15
CA HIS A 30 10.13 -13.97 15.44
C HIS A 30 8.69 -14.11 16.01
N PRO A 31 8.48 -14.61 17.25
CA PRO A 31 7.15 -14.83 17.82
C PRO A 31 6.23 -13.60 17.75
N ARG A 32 6.76 -12.41 18.09
CA ARG A 32 5.98 -11.15 17.99
C ARG A 32 5.56 -10.80 16.57
N LEU A 33 6.35 -11.17 15.56
CA LEU A 33 5.99 -10.92 14.16
C LEU A 33 4.85 -11.83 13.73
N LYS A 34 4.81 -13.08 14.24
CA LYS A 34 3.71 -14.02 14.02
C LYS A 34 2.43 -13.55 14.69
N GLU A 35 2.52 -13.07 15.91
CA GLU A 35 1.39 -12.49 16.64
C GLU A 35 0.83 -11.25 15.92
N ALA A 36 1.70 -10.31 15.52
CA ALA A 36 1.30 -9.13 14.76
C ALA A 36 0.63 -9.50 13.42
N HIS A 37 1.14 -10.52 12.73
CA HIS A 37 0.54 -11.04 11.51
C HIS A 37 -0.88 -11.56 11.77
N ASN A 38 -1.07 -12.42 12.78
CA ASN A 38 -2.38 -12.97 13.11
C ASN A 38 -3.39 -11.88 13.49
N ASN A 39 -2.97 -10.90 14.30
CA ASN A 39 -3.82 -9.78 14.71
C ASN A 39 -4.25 -8.94 13.51
N LEU A 40 -3.32 -8.67 12.59
CA LEU A 40 -3.59 -7.91 11.37
C LEU A 40 -4.53 -8.67 10.43
N ILE A 41 -4.31 -9.97 10.21
CA ILE A 41 -5.22 -10.80 9.41
C ILE A 41 -6.63 -10.83 10.01
N ASN A 42 -6.74 -10.96 11.34
CA ASN A 42 -8.03 -10.96 12.01
C ASN A 42 -8.78 -9.63 11.81
N ALA A 43 -8.08 -8.51 11.96
CA ALA A 43 -8.66 -7.18 11.74
C ALA A 43 -9.10 -6.96 10.28
N ILE A 44 -8.35 -7.49 9.30
CA ILE A 44 -8.71 -7.40 7.87
C ILE A 44 -9.92 -8.29 7.56
N CYS A 45 -9.95 -9.53 8.06
CA CYS A 45 -11.01 -10.49 7.74
C CYS A 45 -12.32 -10.23 8.51
N HIS A 46 -12.23 -9.59 9.68
CA HIS A 46 -13.37 -9.32 10.56
C HIS A 46 -13.39 -7.85 10.98
N PRO A 47 -13.62 -6.91 10.04
CA PRO A 47 -13.35 -5.49 10.25
C PRO A 47 -14.26 -4.80 11.28
N ALA A 48 -15.39 -5.39 11.70
CA ALA A 48 -16.31 -4.80 12.68
C ALA A 48 -16.64 -3.30 12.45
N GLY A 49 -16.69 -2.87 11.18
CA GLY A 49 -16.92 -1.48 10.75
C GLY A 49 -15.66 -0.64 10.48
N ALA A 50 -14.46 -1.16 10.75
CA ALA A 50 -13.19 -0.49 10.43
C ALA A 50 -12.91 -0.51 8.92
N SER A 51 -12.53 0.63 8.37
CA SER A 51 -12.08 0.78 6.98
C SER A 51 -10.58 1.07 6.85
N ILE A 52 -9.91 1.36 7.97
CA ILE A 52 -8.48 1.72 8.02
C ILE A 52 -7.82 0.97 9.18
N ILE A 53 -6.72 0.29 8.89
CA ILE A 53 -5.88 -0.38 9.89
C ILE A 53 -4.49 0.22 9.83
N LEU A 54 -4.02 0.75 10.96
CA LEU A 54 -2.71 1.40 11.06
C LEU A 54 -1.73 0.50 11.83
N VAL A 55 -0.59 0.19 11.22
CA VAL A 55 0.48 -0.59 11.84
C VAL A 55 1.66 0.33 12.16
N LEU A 56 1.83 0.66 13.45
CA LEU A 56 2.88 1.55 13.94
C LEU A 56 4.02 0.75 14.58
N VAL A 57 5.18 0.72 13.94
CA VAL A 57 6.35 0.03 14.52
C VAL A 57 7.70 0.69 14.13
N PRO A 58 8.77 0.53 14.94
CA PRO A 58 10.10 1.08 14.67
C PRO A 58 10.76 0.51 13.41
N THR A 59 11.77 1.18 12.87
CA THR A 59 12.56 0.68 11.72
C THR A 59 13.35 -0.57 12.10
N GLY A 60 13.53 -1.51 11.16
CA GLY A 60 14.30 -2.74 11.38
C GLY A 60 13.56 -3.90 12.05
N VAL A 61 12.32 -3.71 12.54
CA VAL A 61 11.55 -4.77 13.25
C VAL A 61 10.84 -5.77 12.33
N GLY A 62 11.05 -5.68 11.01
CA GLY A 62 10.43 -6.59 10.03
C GLY A 62 9.08 -6.14 9.47
N LYS A 63 8.82 -4.82 9.38
CA LYS A 63 7.61 -4.26 8.72
C LYS A 63 7.37 -4.81 7.33
N THR A 64 8.39 -4.76 6.49
CA THR A 64 8.32 -5.26 5.12
C THR A 64 8.02 -6.75 5.11
N THR A 65 8.61 -7.51 6.04
CA THR A 65 8.32 -8.94 6.22
C THR A 65 6.87 -9.19 6.65
N LEU A 66 6.32 -8.36 7.56
CA LEU A 66 4.92 -8.43 7.96
C LEU A 66 3.99 -8.18 6.77
N ARG A 67 4.25 -7.11 6.01
CA ARG A 67 3.49 -6.72 4.82
C ARG A 67 3.46 -7.88 3.82
N LEU A 68 4.62 -8.33 3.37
CA LEU A 68 4.75 -9.41 2.37
C LEU A 68 4.06 -10.71 2.80
N ARG A 69 4.08 -11.05 4.09
CA ARG A 69 3.39 -12.24 4.61
C ARG A 69 1.87 -12.08 4.62
N VAL A 70 1.37 -10.90 4.96
CA VAL A 70 -0.07 -10.60 4.89
C VAL A 70 -0.54 -10.61 3.45
N GLU A 71 0.19 -9.95 2.54
CA GLU A 71 -0.14 -9.94 1.11
C GLU A 71 -0.22 -11.37 0.56
N LYS A 72 0.80 -12.20 0.82
CA LYS A 72 0.81 -13.61 0.42
C LYS A 72 -0.42 -14.37 0.92
N TYR A 73 -0.74 -14.22 2.20
CA TYR A 73 -1.91 -14.89 2.78
C TYR A 73 -3.23 -14.46 2.11
N LEU A 74 -3.41 -13.15 1.88
CA LEU A 74 -4.63 -12.62 1.25
C LEU A 74 -4.77 -13.06 -0.21
N ILE A 75 -3.66 -13.06 -0.97
CA ILE A 75 -3.64 -13.57 -2.34
C ILE A 75 -4.00 -15.06 -2.36
N GLU A 76 -3.33 -15.88 -1.53
CA GLU A 76 -3.60 -17.33 -1.44
C GLU A 76 -5.07 -17.62 -1.08
N LYS A 77 -5.64 -16.84 -0.15
CA LYS A 77 -7.05 -16.96 0.23
C LYS A 77 -7.99 -16.61 -0.92
N ALA A 78 -7.66 -15.58 -1.71
CA ALA A 78 -8.48 -15.11 -2.82
C ALA A 78 -8.37 -15.98 -4.08
N LEU A 79 -7.35 -16.84 -4.21
CA LEU A 79 -7.15 -17.69 -5.40
C LEU A 79 -8.38 -18.54 -5.78
N THR A 80 -9.19 -18.92 -4.78
CA THR A 80 -10.43 -19.67 -5.04
C THR A 80 -11.47 -18.79 -5.73
N ASP A 81 -11.68 -17.58 -5.22
CA ASP A 81 -12.67 -16.61 -5.72
C ASP A 81 -12.26 -16.02 -7.08
N LEU A 82 -10.95 -15.87 -7.33
CA LEU A 82 -10.41 -15.33 -8.57
C LEU A 82 -10.69 -16.20 -9.80
N LYS A 83 -10.99 -17.50 -9.62
CA LYS A 83 -11.42 -18.37 -10.72
C LYS A 83 -12.73 -17.92 -11.34
N ASP A 84 -13.63 -17.41 -10.50
CA ASP A 84 -14.96 -16.96 -10.91
C ASP A 84 -15.00 -15.43 -11.13
N ASN A 85 -14.05 -14.69 -10.56
CA ASN A 85 -13.90 -13.25 -10.74
C ASN A 85 -12.46 -12.88 -11.14
N LEU A 86 -12.15 -13.02 -12.43
CA LEU A 86 -10.81 -12.75 -12.98
C LEU A 86 -10.36 -11.28 -12.86
N GLY A 87 -11.28 -10.34 -12.66
CA GLY A 87 -10.97 -8.92 -12.44
C GLY A 87 -10.75 -8.54 -10.97
N GLY A 88 -10.80 -9.52 -10.05
CA GLY A 88 -10.61 -9.27 -8.63
C GLY A 88 -9.16 -8.88 -8.31
N ILE A 89 -9.00 -7.81 -7.54
CA ILE A 89 -7.69 -7.39 -7.01
C ILE A 89 -7.68 -7.67 -5.52
N PRO A 90 -7.06 -8.77 -5.06
CA PRO A 90 -7.11 -9.16 -3.66
C PRO A 90 -6.27 -8.24 -2.77
N VAL A 91 -5.21 -7.65 -3.34
CA VAL A 91 -4.25 -6.79 -2.64
C VAL A 91 -3.67 -5.79 -3.64
N ALA A 92 -3.72 -4.50 -3.30
CA ALA A 92 -2.94 -3.45 -3.94
C ALA A 92 -1.99 -2.86 -2.89
N SER A 93 -0.70 -2.78 -3.20
CA SER A 93 0.34 -2.37 -2.24
C SER A 93 1.28 -1.38 -2.88
N ILE A 94 1.52 -0.26 -2.19
CA ILE A 94 2.43 0.80 -2.62
C ILE A 94 3.30 1.26 -1.47
N GLU A 95 4.49 1.74 -1.81
CA GLU A 95 5.42 2.33 -0.87
C GLU A 95 5.46 3.85 -1.06
N ALA A 96 5.16 4.58 0.01
CA ALA A 96 5.31 6.03 0.01
C ALA A 96 6.80 6.37 0.19
N VAL A 97 7.48 6.64 -0.92
CA VAL A 97 8.90 7.03 -0.91
C VAL A 97 9.05 8.44 -0.35
N ALA A 98 9.95 8.60 0.62
CA ALA A 98 10.29 9.91 1.14
C ALA A 98 11.02 10.72 0.05
N PRO A 99 10.66 11.99 -0.19
CA PRO A 99 11.26 12.79 -1.24
C PRO A 99 12.68 13.22 -0.87
N ASP A 100 13.64 13.06 -1.79
CA ASP A 100 15.02 13.57 -1.62
C ASP A 100 15.05 15.10 -1.48
N SER A 101 14.08 15.79 -2.11
CA SER A 101 13.96 17.26 -2.13
C SER A 101 13.03 17.83 -1.04
N GLY A 102 12.49 16.98 -0.16
CA GLY A 102 11.59 17.37 0.94
C GLY A 102 10.11 17.54 0.56
N ASN A 103 9.76 17.62 -0.73
CA ASN A 103 8.36 17.74 -1.17
C ASN A 103 7.78 16.42 -1.65
N PHE A 104 6.76 15.92 -0.96
CA PHE A 104 6.09 14.67 -1.32
C PHE A 104 5.26 14.85 -2.59
N SER A 105 5.47 13.99 -3.59
CA SER A 105 4.74 14.03 -4.86
C SER A 105 3.43 13.23 -4.76
N TRP A 106 2.34 13.94 -4.51
CA TRP A 106 0.99 13.34 -4.51
C TRP A 106 0.63 12.72 -5.87
N ARG A 107 1.07 13.35 -6.96
CA ARG A 107 0.87 12.81 -8.32
C ARG A 107 1.47 11.41 -8.43
N ASP A 108 2.73 11.26 -8.03
CA ASP A 108 3.44 9.98 -8.17
C ASP A 108 2.87 8.93 -7.22
N TYR A 109 2.42 9.34 -6.02
CA TYR A 109 1.72 8.45 -5.09
C TYR A 109 0.41 7.90 -5.68
N TYR A 110 -0.45 8.78 -6.22
CA TYR A 110 -1.71 8.35 -6.82
C TYR A 110 -1.50 7.54 -8.10
N MET A 111 -0.50 7.89 -8.91
CA MET A 111 -0.15 7.11 -10.10
C MET A 111 0.27 5.69 -9.71
N GLN A 112 1.15 5.54 -8.72
CA GLN A 112 1.52 4.21 -8.20
C GLN A 112 0.34 3.46 -7.61
N ALA A 113 -0.58 4.15 -6.91
CA ALA A 113 -1.80 3.53 -6.38
C ALA A 113 -2.70 2.98 -7.49
N LEU A 114 -2.91 3.76 -8.56
CA LEU A 114 -3.71 3.33 -9.70
C LEU A 114 -3.04 2.17 -10.45
N MET A 115 -1.72 2.21 -10.61
CA MET A 115 -0.95 1.10 -11.19
C MET A 115 -1.08 -0.16 -10.34
N ALA A 116 -1.00 -0.06 -9.01
CA ALA A 116 -1.18 -1.19 -8.11
C ALA A 116 -2.64 -1.73 -8.08
N LEU A 117 -3.60 -0.92 -8.52
CA LEU A 117 -5.00 -1.28 -8.71
C LEU A 117 -5.28 -1.74 -10.15
N ASP A 118 -4.24 -2.02 -10.96
CA ASP A 118 -4.36 -2.41 -12.37
C ASP A 118 -5.37 -1.55 -13.15
N GLU A 119 -5.41 -0.25 -12.85
CA GLU A 119 -6.39 0.66 -13.46
C GLU A 119 -6.16 0.73 -14.99
N PRO A 120 -7.14 0.32 -15.81
CA PRO A 120 -6.91 0.13 -17.25
C PRO A 120 -6.77 1.45 -18.03
N LEU A 121 -7.29 2.56 -17.49
CA LEU A 121 -7.36 3.84 -18.17
C LEU A 121 -6.46 4.92 -17.54
N ILE A 122 -5.33 4.52 -16.94
CA ILE A 122 -4.39 5.45 -16.31
C ILE A 122 -3.94 6.55 -17.29
N GLU A 123 -3.64 6.20 -18.54
CA GLU A 123 -3.18 7.14 -19.58
C GLU A 123 -4.31 7.88 -20.30
N HIS A 124 -5.57 7.57 -19.97
CA HIS A 124 -6.76 8.11 -20.64
C HIS A 124 -7.67 8.87 -19.66
N LYS A 125 -7.11 9.37 -18.55
CA LYS A 125 -7.84 10.21 -17.61
C LYS A 125 -8.18 11.55 -18.24
N ILE A 126 -9.46 11.91 -18.18
CA ILE A 126 -9.97 13.19 -18.68
C ILE A 126 -9.73 14.24 -17.61
N ASP A 127 -8.98 15.29 -17.94
CA ASP A 127 -8.91 16.50 -17.13
C ASP A 127 -10.16 17.34 -17.39
N TYR A 128 -11.05 17.41 -16.40
CA TYR A 128 -12.27 18.20 -16.48
C TYR A 128 -12.03 19.71 -16.27
N GLY A 129 -10.78 20.16 -16.10
CA GLY A 129 -10.45 21.57 -15.94
C GLY A 129 -11.06 22.20 -14.68
N VAL A 130 -11.33 21.38 -13.65
CA VAL A 130 -11.95 21.83 -12.39
C VAL A 130 -10.93 22.49 -11.46
N GLU A 131 -10.13 23.42 -11.98
CA GLU A 131 -9.27 24.29 -11.18
C GLU A 131 -10.07 25.26 -10.26
N HIS A 132 -11.40 25.23 -10.37
CA HIS A 132 -12.29 26.26 -9.88
C HIS A 132 -13.36 25.77 -8.90
N ILE A 133 -13.33 24.50 -8.51
CA ILE A 133 -14.18 23.97 -7.44
C ILE A 133 -13.46 24.19 -6.10
N ARG A 134 -13.93 25.15 -5.32
CA ARG A 134 -13.45 25.40 -3.95
C ARG A 134 -14.59 25.26 -2.96
N ARG A 135 -14.30 24.79 -1.75
CA ARG A 135 -15.25 24.87 -0.64
C ARG A 135 -15.05 26.21 0.08
N ASP A 136 -16.14 26.95 0.32
CA ASP A 136 -16.09 28.17 1.12
C ASP A 136 -15.85 27.84 2.61
N SER A 137 -15.64 28.86 3.44
CA SER A 137 -15.46 28.70 4.89
C SER A 137 -16.67 28.10 5.62
N LYS A 138 -17.80 27.92 4.92
CA LYS A 138 -19.03 27.27 5.40
C LYS A 138 -19.22 25.88 4.79
N GLY A 139 -18.23 25.36 4.09
CA GLY A 139 -18.23 24.02 3.48
C GLY A 139 -19.06 23.90 2.21
N ARG A 140 -19.58 25.00 1.65
CA ARG A 140 -20.38 24.97 0.41
C ARG A 140 -19.47 24.93 -0.81
N MET A 141 -19.81 24.09 -1.79
CA MET A 141 -19.08 24.06 -3.05
C MET A 141 -19.37 25.33 -3.86
N VAL A 142 -18.32 26.04 -4.24
CA VAL A 142 -18.37 27.23 -5.09
C VAL A 142 -17.67 26.89 -6.40
N LEU A 143 -18.41 27.02 -7.50
CA LEU A 143 -17.89 26.95 -8.87
C LEU A 143 -17.63 28.38 -9.35
N LYS A 144 -16.44 28.68 -9.84
CA LYS A 144 -16.21 29.92 -10.59
C LYS A 144 -16.65 29.70 -12.05
N ASP A 145 -17.60 30.50 -12.50
CA ASP A 145 -18.07 30.52 -13.89
C ASP A 145 -16.94 30.96 -14.82
N LYS A 146 -16.24 29.99 -15.41
CA LYS A 146 -15.59 30.08 -16.73
C LYS A 146 -14.99 28.71 -17.08
N ILE A 147 -15.69 27.99 -17.96
CA ILE A 147 -15.09 26.88 -18.70
C ILE A 147 -14.15 27.52 -19.72
N CYS A 148 -12.84 27.35 -19.56
CA CYS A 148 -11.87 27.75 -20.57
C CYS A 148 -11.07 26.53 -21.00
N HIS A 149 -11.37 26.03 -22.21
CA HIS A 149 -10.48 25.12 -22.92
C HIS A 149 -9.22 25.89 -23.31
N SER A 150 -8.14 25.70 -22.56
CA SER A 150 -6.79 25.99 -23.05
C SER A 150 -5.77 25.25 -22.20
N ILE A 151 -5.16 24.23 -22.79
CA ILE A 151 -3.97 23.55 -22.29
C ILE A 151 -2.87 24.59 -22.10
N HIS A 152 -2.42 24.82 -20.86
CA HIS A 152 -1.13 25.46 -20.57
C HIS A 152 -0.57 24.98 -19.23
N HIS A 153 0.67 24.49 -19.29
CA HIS A 153 1.56 24.27 -18.15
C HIS A 153 1.83 25.59 -17.43
N ASP A 154 1.67 25.68 -16.09
CA ASP A 154 2.72 26.16 -15.19
C ASP A 154 2.39 25.91 -13.69
N ARG A 155 3.46 25.70 -12.93
CA ARG A 155 3.58 25.57 -11.48
C ARG A 155 3.11 26.84 -10.77
N LYS A 156 2.49 26.69 -9.58
CA LYS A 156 2.98 27.22 -8.29
C LYS A 156 1.94 27.10 -7.16
N ASN A 157 2.42 26.53 -6.06
CA ASN A 157 2.16 26.87 -4.66
C ASN A 157 0.70 26.94 -4.12
N GLY A 158 0.46 26.09 -3.11
CA GLY A 158 0.27 26.62 -1.76
C GLY A 158 -1.10 26.39 -1.13
N HIS A 159 -1.16 25.34 -0.29
CA HIS A 159 -2.15 25.03 0.76
C HIS A 159 -3.54 24.54 0.32
N LEU A 160 -3.87 23.30 0.69
CA LEU A 160 -5.24 22.93 1.03
C LEU A 160 -5.30 21.82 2.09
N VAL A 161 -6.25 22.03 3.00
CA VAL A 161 -6.67 21.26 4.17
C VAL A 161 -7.31 19.94 3.77
N MET A 162 -7.07 18.89 4.58
CA MET A 162 -7.47 17.50 4.36
C MET A 162 -8.93 17.25 4.78
N THR A 163 -9.78 16.78 3.86
CA THR A 163 -11.03 16.07 4.18
C THR A 163 -11.34 15.04 3.10
N ILE A 164 -11.30 13.76 3.47
CA ILE A 164 -11.72 12.63 2.63
C ILE A 164 -13.17 12.32 3.01
N LEU A 165 -14.08 12.35 2.02
CA LEU A 165 -15.43 11.79 2.14
C LEU A 165 -15.49 10.53 1.27
N ALA A 166 -15.71 9.38 1.90
CA ALA A 166 -16.02 8.14 1.18
C ALA A 166 -17.52 8.14 0.82
N TYR A 167 -17.81 7.93 -0.45
CA TYR A 167 -19.16 7.69 -0.97
C TYR A 167 -19.44 6.18 -0.86
N GLN A 168 -20.54 5.79 -0.22
CA GLN A 168 -21.11 4.44 -0.28
C GLN A 168 -22.45 4.56 -1.00
N ASN A 169 -22.59 3.85 -2.12
CA ASN A 169 -23.91 3.60 -2.70
C ASN A 169 -24.55 2.44 -1.94
N ILE A 170 -25.75 2.69 -1.42
CA ILE A 170 -26.75 1.68 -1.07
C ILE A 170 -27.59 1.44 -2.32
#